data_AF-A0A9E7HJY0-F1
#
_entry.id   AF-A0A9E7HJY0-F1
#
_cell.length_a   1.000
_cell.length_b   1.000
_cell.length_c   1.000
_cell.angle_alpha   90.00
_cell.angle_beta   90.00
_cell.angle_gamma   90.00
#
_symmetry.space_group_name_H-M   'P 1'
#
loop_
_entity.id
_entity.type
_entity.pdbx_description
1 polymer ?
#
loop_
_entity_poly.entity_id
_entity_poly.type
_entity_poly.pdbx_seq_one_letter_code
_entity_poly.pdbx_strand_id
1 'polypeptide(L)'
;MEVAVGARMAASILTLLFLASWCLMSASGFRQRGMEREEEEEAHGGGRRLRGRFLLARATTVARTDAGEIRVASRYPSKSEPCPMHIGFIQMEPNSLVVPQYIDANLVLFVHTGEVKVGWIHKDELVERKMRRGDVNVIPAGSTFYIVNTHRGDRSQMICSIDTTQSMGVSLHQSFFVGGGMNPTSVLAGFDSNTLAAAFNVTAEELERMMRSQSGGAIVYMRGESTERPDIDDDNDDGAWTKQKLVDYLLGKVDRKKAGNGEHVGALHSYNLYDNEPSYRNSFGWTTAIDEDDYSPLRSTGVGVYVVNLTAVSRYT
;
A
#
# COMPACT_ATOMS: atom_id res chain seq x y z
N MET A 1 55.04 24.98 -16.21
CA MET A 1 53.60 25.13 -15.94
C MET A 1 52.83 23.80 -15.96
N GLU A 2 53.31 22.73 -16.59
CA GLU A 2 52.59 21.43 -16.63
C GLU A 2 52.52 20.66 -15.30
N VAL A 3 53.55 20.74 -14.44
CA VAL A 3 53.58 19.98 -13.18
C VAL A 3 52.49 20.42 -12.19
N ALA A 4 52.11 21.71 -12.23
CA ALA A 4 51.08 22.26 -11.35
C ALA A 4 49.65 21.88 -11.77
N VAL A 5 49.43 21.51 -13.03
CA VAL A 5 48.10 21.11 -13.54
C VAL A 5 47.81 19.66 -13.18
N GLY A 6 48.81 18.78 -13.23
CA GLY A 6 48.68 17.37 -12.84
C GLY A 6 48.33 17.19 -11.36
N ALA A 7 48.95 17.98 -10.47
CA ALA A 7 48.66 17.92 -9.04
C ALA A 7 47.23 18.40 -8.70
N ARG A 8 46.72 19.40 -9.42
CA ARG A 8 45.36 19.92 -9.23
C ARG A 8 44.30 18.95 -9.76
N MET A 9 44.54 18.31 -10.90
CA MET A 9 43.65 17.27 -11.41
C MET A 9 43.64 16.02 -10.52
N ALA A 10 44.79 15.59 -9.99
CA ALA A 10 44.85 14.46 -9.07
C ALA A 10 44.08 14.75 -7.77
N ALA A 11 44.18 15.97 -7.23
CA ALA A 11 43.42 16.40 -6.06
C ALA A 11 41.90 16.41 -6.33
N SER A 12 41.47 16.88 -7.51
CA SER A 12 40.06 16.89 -7.90
C SER A 12 39.47 15.49 -8.14
N ILE A 13 40.27 14.54 -8.63
CA ILE A 13 39.84 13.15 -8.79
C ILE A 13 39.72 12.46 -7.43
N LEU A 14 40.68 12.72 -6.51
CA LEU A 14 40.59 12.18 -5.15
C LEU A 14 39.36 12.71 -4.40
N THR A 15 39.03 13.99 -4.51
CA THR A 15 37.83 14.55 -3.87
C THR A 15 36.55 13.98 -4.46
N LEU A 16 36.48 13.76 -5.77
CA LEU A 16 35.35 13.08 -6.42
C LEU A 16 35.19 11.63 -5.94
N LEU A 17 36.29 10.88 -5.78
CA LEU A 17 36.26 9.52 -5.24
C LEU A 17 35.85 9.49 -3.77
N PHE A 18 36.29 10.45 -2.97
CA PHE A 18 35.85 10.59 -1.57
C PHE A 18 34.36 10.94 -1.48
N LEU A 19 33.86 11.83 -2.33
CA LEU A 19 32.42 12.16 -2.38
C LEU A 19 31.58 10.98 -2.87
N ALA A 20 32.06 10.23 -3.87
CA ALA A 20 31.39 9.01 -4.34
C ALA A 20 31.36 7.91 -3.26
N SER A 21 32.47 7.75 -2.52
CA SER A 21 32.56 6.85 -1.37
C SER A 21 31.62 7.28 -0.24
N TRP A 22 31.49 8.58 0.03
CA TRP A 22 30.56 9.08 1.04
C TRP A 22 29.09 8.93 0.63
N CYS A 23 28.78 9.08 -0.66
CA CYS A 23 27.45 8.78 -1.22
C CYS A 23 27.13 7.29 -1.12
N LEU A 24 28.08 6.41 -1.40
CA LEU A 24 27.93 4.96 -1.23
C LEU A 24 27.73 4.58 0.25
N MET A 25 28.50 5.18 1.16
CA MET A 25 28.35 4.98 2.62
C MET A 25 27.06 5.56 3.19
N SER A 26 26.52 6.64 2.61
CA SER A 26 25.23 7.22 3.03
C SER A 26 24.05 6.43 2.46
N ALA A 27 24.18 5.90 1.25
CA ALA A 27 23.20 5.01 0.63
C ALA A 27 23.18 3.61 1.28
N SER A 28 24.32 3.11 1.76
CA SER A 28 24.40 1.87 2.55
C SER A 28 24.10 2.10 4.04
N GLY A 29 24.42 3.28 4.58
CA GLY A 29 24.23 3.66 5.99
C GLY A 29 22.78 3.80 6.44
N PHE A 30 21.83 3.94 5.50
CA PHE A 30 20.40 3.91 5.81
C PHE A 30 19.77 2.51 5.71
N ARG A 31 20.52 1.47 5.31
CA ARG A 31 19.98 0.13 5.07
C ARG A 31 20.55 -1.00 5.93
N GLN A 32 21.41 -0.68 6.91
CA GLN A 32 22.23 -1.70 7.56
C GLN A 32 22.44 -1.46 9.07
N ARG A 33 21.36 -1.19 9.81
CA ARG A 33 21.44 -1.10 11.29
C ARG A 33 20.34 -1.81 12.08
N GLY A 34 19.47 -2.55 11.41
CA GLY A 34 18.38 -3.29 12.07
C GLY A 34 18.33 -4.81 11.80
N MET A 35 19.13 -5.34 10.86
CA MET A 35 19.03 -6.76 10.45
C MET A 35 20.21 -7.64 10.87
N GLU A 36 21.42 -7.10 11.07
CA GLU A 36 22.62 -7.91 11.28
C GLU A 36 22.71 -8.58 12.66
N ARG A 37 21.85 -8.24 13.63
CA ARG A 37 21.96 -8.79 15.00
C ARG A 37 21.16 -10.07 15.25
N GLU A 38 20.36 -10.53 14.28
CA GLU A 38 19.62 -11.80 14.39
C GLU A 38 20.20 -12.91 13.49
N GLU A 39 21.29 -12.66 12.74
CA GLU A 39 21.78 -13.57 11.70
C GLU A 39 22.73 -14.69 12.17
N GLU A 40 23.15 -14.75 13.45
CA GLU A 40 24.10 -15.78 13.90
C GLU A 40 23.49 -17.02 14.58
N GLU A 41 22.21 -17.05 14.97
CA GLU A 41 21.68 -18.18 15.77
C GLU A 41 21.02 -19.33 14.98
N GLU A 42 20.61 -19.17 13.72
CA GLU A 42 19.87 -20.24 13.00
C GLU A 42 20.62 -20.94 11.85
N ALA A 43 21.90 -20.61 11.61
CA ALA A 43 22.65 -21.15 10.47
C ALA A 43 23.48 -22.43 10.77
N HIS A 44 23.27 -23.11 11.91
CA HIS A 44 24.02 -24.33 12.28
C HIS A 44 23.11 -25.56 12.47
N GLY A 45 22.26 -25.85 11.49
CA GLY A 45 21.45 -27.06 11.45
C GLY A 45 21.51 -27.76 10.09
N GLY A 46 22.52 -28.61 9.91
CA GLY A 46 22.69 -29.44 8.71
C GLY A 46 21.49 -30.37 8.49
N GLY A 47 20.64 -30.00 7.54
CA GLY A 47 19.54 -30.82 7.07
C GLY A 47 19.00 -30.22 5.79
N ARG A 48 19.13 -30.96 4.68
CA ARG A 48 18.59 -30.63 3.36
C ARG A 48 17.05 -30.71 3.42
N ARG A 49 16.41 -29.85 4.21
CA ARG A 49 14.97 -29.66 4.22
C ARG A 49 14.62 -29.00 2.90
N LEU A 50 13.65 -29.57 2.19
CA LEU A 50 12.96 -28.92 1.08
C LEU A 50 12.48 -27.54 1.59
N ARG A 51 13.27 -26.49 1.35
CA ARG A 51 12.87 -25.11 1.62
C ARG A 51 11.76 -24.83 0.62
N GLY A 52 10.52 -25.11 1.03
CA GLY A 52 9.36 -25.10 0.15
C GLY A 52 9.28 -23.77 -0.60
N ARG A 53 9.12 -23.84 -1.92
CA ARG A 53 9.00 -22.67 -2.82
C ARG A 53 7.90 -21.68 -2.42
N PHE A 54 6.98 -22.13 -1.55
CA PHE A 54 5.80 -21.42 -1.04
C PHE A 54 5.86 -21.08 0.45
N LEU A 55 6.99 -21.30 1.13
CA LEU A 55 7.15 -20.90 2.53
C LEU A 55 7.44 -19.39 2.61
N LEU A 56 6.44 -18.64 3.04
CA LEU A 56 6.59 -17.22 3.36
C LEU A 56 7.43 -17.07 4.64
N ALA A 57 8.32 -16.08 4.67
CA ALA A 57 9.02 -15.73 5.90
C ALA A 57 8.04 -15.10 6.91
N ARG A 58 8.53 -14.86 8.13
CA ARG A 58 7.77 -14.15 9.16
C ARG A 58 7.34 -12.77 8.62
N ALA A 59 6.07 -12.43 8.81
CA ALA A 59 5.54 -11.15 8.35
C ALA A 59 6.20 -9.98 9.11
N THR A 60 6.80 -9.06 8.36
CA THR A 60 7.46 -7.84 8.85
C THR A 60 6.47 -6.68 8.85
N THR A 61 6.50 -5.83 9.88
CA THR A 61 5.68 -4.61 9.93
C THR A 61 6.29 -3.54 9.02
N VAL A 62 5.51 -3.09 8.03
CA VAL A 62 5.93 -2.04 7.07
C VAL A 62 5.33 -0.67 7.43
N ALA A 63 4.23 -0.65 8.16
CA ALA A 63 3.66 0.57 8.74
C ALA A 63 2.91 0.22 10.03
N ARG A 64 3.04 1.06 11.05
CA ARG A 64 2.29 0.96 12.30
C ARG A 64 1.99 2.34 12.85
N THR A 65 0.74 2.58 13.17
CA THR A 65 0.24 3.82 13.79
C THR A 65 -0.84 3.44 14.81
N ASP A 66 -1.34 4.42 15.56
CA ASP A 66 -2.48 4.19 16.47
C ASP A 66 -3.77 3.85 15.73
N ALA A 67 -3.84 4.10 14.41
CA ALA A 67 -5.02 3.87 13.58
C ALA A 67 -4.98 2.52 12.83
N GLY A 68 -3.87 1.78 12.89
CA GLY A 68 -3.76 0.48 12.24
C GLY A 68 -2.33 -0.02 12.03
N GLU A 69 -2.23 -1.20 11.42
CA GLU A 69 -0.96 -1.86 11.11
C GLU A 69 -0.98 -2.47 9.71
N ILE A 70 0.14 -2.36 8.99
CA ILE A 70 0.39 -3.07 7.74
C ILE A 70 1.60 -3.98 7.94
N ARG A 71 1.42 -5.26 7.65
CA ARG A 71 2.48 -6.28 7.70
C ARG A 71 2.58 -6.98 6.36
N VAL A 72 3.79 -7.37 5.98
CA VAL A 72 4.03 -8.10 4.72
C VAL A 72 4.84 -9.35 5.02
N ALA A 73 4.33 -10.49 4.57
CA ALA A 73 5.06 -11.74 4.51
C ALA A 73 5.61 -11.92 3.09
N SER A 74 6.93 -11.93 2.96
CA SER A 74 7.65 -12.20 1.72
C SER A 74 8.65 -13.33 1.95
N ARG A 75 9.16 -13.94 0.88
CA ARG A 75 10.26 -14.92 1.02
C ARG A 75 11.56 -14.19 1.39
N TYR A 76 12.43 -14.86 2.14
CA TYR A 76 13.81 -14.39 2.31
C TYR A 76 14.45 -14.15 0.93
N PRO A 77 15.08 -12.98 0.70
CA PRO A 77 15.69 -12.67 -0.59
C PRO A 77 16.70 -13.78 -0.94
N SER A 78 16.38 -14.60 -1.96
CA SER A 78 17.30 -15.59 -2.50
C SER A 78 17.70 -15.16 -3.90
N LYS A 79 19.01 -15.03 -4.13
CA LYS A 79 19.58 -14.59 -5.41
C LYS A 79 19.16 -15.43 -6.63
N SER A 80 18.65 -16.65 -6.41
CA SER A 80 18.38 -17.62 -7.48
C SER A 80 16.93 -17.68 -7.95
N GLU A 81 15.96 -17.14 -7.21
CA GLU A 81 14.54 -17.23 -7.58
C GLU A 81 13.74 -16.05 -7.03
N PRO A 82 13.13 -15.21 -7.88
CA PRO A 82 12.19 -14.19 -7.42
C PRO A 82 10.98 -14.87 -6.77
N CYS A 83 10.50 -14.32 -5.64
CA CYS A 83 9.20 -14.71 -5.08
C CYS A 83 8.13 -14.03 -5.92
N PRO A 84 7.26 -14.76 -6.63
CA PRO A 84 6.26 -14.13 -7.48
C PRO A 84 5.16 -13.43 -6.68
N MET A 85 4.98 -13.80 -5.40
CA MET A 85 3.85 -13.37 -4.60
C MET A 85 4.25 -13.06 -3.15
N HIS A 86 3.88 -11.87 -2.68
CA HIS A 86 3.93 -11.50 -1.25
C HIS A 86 2.51 -11.44 -0.68
N ILE A 87 2.38 -11.64 0.63
CA ILE A 87 1.08 -11.54 1.32
C ILE A 87 1.10 -10.34 2.27
N GLY A 88 0.22 -9.39 2.02
CA GLY A 88 -0.04 -8.25 2.89
C GLY A 88 -1.15 -8.52 3.90
N PHE A 89 -1.01 -7.99 5.11
CA PHE A 89 -2.04 -7.96 6.13
C PHE A 89 -2.26 -6.51 6.52
N ILE A 90 -3.49 -6.04 6.38
CA ILE A 90 -3.87 -4.66 6.73
C ILE A 90 -4.89 -4.75 7.86
N GLN A 91 -4.59 -4.15 9.00
CA GLN A 91 -5.48 -3.99 10.13
C GLN A 91 -5.81 -2.52 10.30
N MET A 92 -7.10 -2.21 10.41
CA MET A 92 -7.61 -0.85 10.49
C MET A 92 -8.52 -0.68 11.69
N GLU A 93 -8.23 0.31 12.52
CA GLU A 93 -9.13 0.73 13.60
C GLU A 93 -10.41 1.36 13.03
N PRO A 94 -11.49 1.49 13.83
CA PRO A 94 -12.67 2.25 13.45
C PRO A 94 -12.30 3.68 13.03
N ASN A 95 -13.03 4.25 12.07
CA ASN A 95 -12.80 5.59 11.55
C ASN A 95 -11.34 5.87 11.13
N SER A 96 -10.73 4.96 10.36
CA SER A 96 -9.34 5.10 9.90
C SER A 96 -9.23 5.11 8.37
N LEU A 97 -8.12 5.64 7.87
CA LEU A 97 -7.81 5.82 6.44
C LEU A 97 -6.38 5.36 6.17
N VAL A 98 -6.22 4.44 5.22
CA VAL A 98 -4.95 4.23 4.51
C VAL A 98 -4.79 5.39 3.53
N VAL A 99 -3.73 6.19 3.71
CA VAL A 99 -3.54 7.41 2.92
C VAL A 99 -3.35 7.09 1.43
N PRO A 100 -3.79 7.97 0.51
CA PRO A 100 -3.69 7.73 -0.93
C PRO A 100 -2.28 7.39 -1.39
N GLN A 101 -2.13 6.24 -2.05
CA GLN A 101 -0.85 5.73 -2.55
C GLN A 101 -1.07 4.85 -3.79
N TYR A 102 -0.03 4.66 -4.59
CA TYR A 102 0.03 3.57 -5.58
C TYR A 102 1.18 2.63 -5.25
N ILE A 103 1.11 1.40 -5.77
CA ILE A 103 2.17 0.40 -5.68
C ILE A 103 2.54 -0.09 -7.07
N ASP A 104 3.77 -0.54 -7.27
CA ASP A 104 4.25 -1.09 -8.54
C ASP A 104 3.91 -2.59 -8.74
N ALA A 105 2.79 -3.03 -8.17
CA ALA A 105 2.35 -4.43 -8.16
C ALA A 105 0.82 -4.53 -8.21
N ASN A 106 0.28 -5.58 -8.81
CA ASN A 106 -1.16 -5.83 -8.72
C ASN A 106 -1.53 -6.27 -7.30
N LEU A 107 -2.61 -5.72 -6.76
CA LEU A 107 -3.13 -6.05 -5.44
C LEU A 107 -4.43 -6.82 -5.57
N VAL A 108 -4.47 -8.08 -5.12
CA VAL A 108 -5.73 -8.80 -4.90
C VAL A 108 -6.11 -8.65 -3.44
N LEU A 109 -7.10 -7.81 -3.16
CA LEU A 109 -7.56 -7.48 -1.81
C LEU A 109 -8.74 -8.37 -1.41
N PHE A 110 -8.62 -9.06 -0.28
CA PHE A 110 -9.68 -9.85 0.33
C PHE A 110 -10.05 -9.31 1.71
N VAL A 111 -11.32 -9.00 1.95
CA VAL A 111 -11.81 -8.57 3.27
C VAL A 111 -12.05 -9.80 4.15
N HIS A 112 -11.16 -9.99 5.12
CA HIS A 112 -11.24 -11.09 6.07
C HIS A 112 -12.30 -10.84 7.15
N THR A 113 -12.31 -9.63 7.73
CA THR A 113 -13.29 -9.20 8.74
C THR A 113 -13.61 -7.71 8.61
N GLY A 114 -14.78 -7.32 9.10
CA GLY A 114 -15.27 -5.95 9.04
C GLY A 114 -15.78 -5.55 7.65
N GLU A 115 -15.88 -4.24 7.45
CA GLU A 115 -16.21 -3.63 6.17
C GLU A 115 -15.32 -2.41 5.93
N VAL A 116 -15.04 -2.11 4.68
CA VAL A 116 -14.23 -0.96 4.27
C VAL A 116 -14.81 -0.36 3.00
N LYS A 117 -14.49 0.90 2.71
CA LYS A 117 -14.65 1.47 1.37
C LYS A 117 -13.26 1.60 0.75
N VAL A 118 -13.11 1.09 -0.47
CA VAL A 118 -11.87 1.17 -1.24
C VAL A 118 -12.13 2.07 -2.44
N GLY A 119 -11.25 3.05 -2.64
CA GLY A 119 -11.28 3.94 -3.80
C GLY A 119 -10.00 3.81 -4.59
N TRP A 120 -10.06 3.73 -5.92
CA TRP A 120 -8.89 3.73 -6.79
C TRP A 120 -9.16 4.41 -8.12
N ILE A 121 -8.11 4.91 -8.75
CA ILE A 121 -8.18 5.47 -10.10
C ILE A 121 -8.18 4.35 -11.13
N HIS A 122 -9.16 4.34 -12.03
CA HIS A 122 -9.26 3.42 -13.15
C HIS A 122 -9.66 4.20 -14.41
N LYS A 123 -8.84 4.12 -15.47
CA LYS A 123 -9.05 4.87 -16.72
C LYS A 123 -9.36 6.35 -16.46
N ASP A 124 -8.54 6.98 -15.63
CA ASP A 124 -8.64 8.40 -15.21
C ASP A 124 -9.88 8.78 -14.37
N GLU A 125 -10.68 7.80 -13.94
CA GLU A 125 -11.84 8.01 -13.08
C GLU A 125 -11.65 7.40 -11.69
N LEU A 126 -12.15 8.08 -10.64
CA LEU A 126 -12.22 7.50 -9.31
C LEU A 126 -13.36 6.49 -9.22
N VAL A 127 -13.01 5.23 -8.99
CA VAL A 127 -13.95 4.15 -8.69
C VAL A 127 -13.92 3.89 -7.19
N GLU A 128 -15.10 3.92 -6.56
CA GLU A 128 -15.26 3.58 -5.14
C GLU A 128 -16.15 2.35 -4.96
N ARG A 129 -15.78 1.47 -4.02
CA ARG A 129 -16.56 0.29 -3.64
C ARG A 129 -16.60 0.11 -2.15
N LYS A 130 -17.79 -0.17 -1.62
CA LYS A 130 -17.95 -0.71 -0.28
C LYS A 130 -17.71 -2.21 -0.35
N MET A 131 -16.82 -2.70 0.49
CA MET A 131 -16.43 -4.10 0.57
C MET A 131 -16.75 -4.64 1.96
N ARG A 132 -17.42 -5.79 2.02
CA ARG A 132 -17.73 -6.53 3.25
C ARG A 132 -16.90 -7.80 3.34
N ARG A 133 -16.93 -8.46 4.50
CA ARG A 133 -16.33 -9.79 4.69
C ARG A 133 -16.68 -10.73 3.52
N GLY A 134 -15.64 -11.34 2.94
CA GLY A 134 -15.76 -12.23 1.78
C GLY A 134 -15.49 -11.57 0.44
N ASP A 135 -15.54 -10.23 0.36
CA ASP A 135 -15.32 -9.51 -0.90
C ASP A 135 -13.85 -9.56 -1.32
N VAL A 136 -13.66 -9.82 -2.61
CA VAL A 136 -12.41 -9.77 -3.35
C VAL A 136 -12.48 -8.61 -4.33
N ASN A 137 -11.40 -7.85 -4.43
CA ASN A 137 -11.22 -6.79 -5.42
C ASN A 137 -9.77 -6.78 -5.94
N VAL A 138 -9.58 -6.32 -7.18
CA VAL A 138 -8.25 -6.16 -7.77
C VAL A 138 -7.95 -4.68 -7.98
N ILE A 139 -6.82 -4.22 -7.44
CA ILE A 139 -6.26 -2.89 -7.71
C ILE A 139 -5.05 -3.08 -8.63
N PRO A 140 -5.09 -2.59 -9.88
CA PRO A 140 -3.98 -2.74 -10.81
C PRO A 140 -2.73 -2.00 -10.35
N ALA A 141 -1.56 -2.51 -10.72
CA ALA A 141 -0.28 -1.83 -10.52
C ALA A 141 -0.32 -0.38 -11.03
N GLY A 142 0.27 0.55 -10.29
CA GLY A 142 0.30 1.98 -10.60
C GLY A 142 -1.01 2.74 -10.34
N SER A 143 -2.12 2.04 -10.04
CA SER A 143 -3.39 2.71 -9.73
C SER A 143 -3.30 3.35 -8.34
N THR A 144 -3.53 4.66 -8.26
CA THR A 144 -3.62 5.35 -6.95
C THR A 144 -4.89 4.90 -6.25
N PHE A 145 -4.76 4.41 -5.02
CA PHE A 145 -5.85 3.93 -4.21
C PHE A 145 -5.79 4.45 -2.78
N TYR A 146 -6.92 4.35 -2.10
CA TYR A 146 -7.07 4.56 -0.67
C TYR A 146 -8.05 3.53 -0.09
N ILE A 147 -7.93 3.26 1.21
CA ILE A 147 -8.86 2.36 1.92
C ILE A 147 -9.35 3.10 3.16
N VAL A 148 -10.65 3.11 3.39
CA VAL A 148 -11.25 3.75 4.55
C VAL A 148 -12.13 2.77 5.32
N ASN A 149 -11.90 2.69 6.63
CA ASN A 149 -12.82 2.06 7.55
C ASN A 149 -13.77 3.13 8.10
N THR A 150 -14.99 3.18 7.56
CA THR A 150 -16.03 4.14 8.00
C THR A 150 -16.86 3.64 9.18
N HIS A 151 -16.63 2.40 9.66
CA HIS A 151 -17.35 1.89 10.81
C HIS A 151 -16.91 2.58 12.09
N ARG A 152 -17.88 2.80 12.98
CA ARG A 152 -17.66 3.54 14.23
C ARG A 152 -17.15 2.68 15.38
N GLY A 153 -17.37 1.36 15.32
CA GLY A 153 -17.01 0.43 16.41
C GLY A 153 -16.19 -0.77 15.96
N ASP A 154 -16.28 -1.17 14.69
CA ASP A 154 -15.67 -2.41 14.23
C ASP A 154 -14.32 -2.18 13.55
N ARG A 155 -13.35 -3.00 13.96
CA ARG A 155 -12.06 -3.12 13.28
C ARG A 155 -12.23 -3.91 11.98
N SER A 156 -11.46 -3.53 10.97
CA SER A 156 -11.44 -4.20 9.68
C SER A 156 -10.08 -4.85 9.42
N GLN A 157 -10.09 -6.06 8.89
CA GLN A 157 -8.89 -6.80 8.51
C GLN A 157 -8.97 -7.24 7.06
N MET A 158 -7.90 -7.00 6.32
CA MET A 158 -7.77 -7.42 4.93
C MET A 158 -6.49 -8.23 4.75
N ILE A 159 -6.58 -9.21 3.85
CA ILE A 159 -5.45 -9.98 3.37
C ILE A 159 -5.26 -9.61 1.91
N CYS A 160 -4.03 -9.33 1.52
CA CYS A 160 -3.70 -8.92 0.16
C CYS A 160 -2.72 -9.91 -0.45
N SER A 161 -2.98 -10.34 -1.68
CA SER A 161 -1.91 -10.88 -2.53
C SER A 161 -1.27 -9.71 -3.28
N ILE A 162 0.06 -9.65 -3.27
CA ILE A 162 0.85 -8.64 -3.95
C ILE A 162 1.68 -9.36 -5.00
N ASP A 163 1.25 -9.22 -6.25
CA ASP A 163 1.88 -9.83 -7.41
C ASP A 163 3.07 -8.97 -7.86
N THR A 164 4.27 -9.43 -7.53
CA THR A 164 5.53 -8.75 -7.82
C THR A 164 6.15 -9.19 -9.15
N THR A 165 5.45 -9.98 -9.97
CA THR A 165 5.98 -10.46 -11.26
C THR A 165 6.33 -9.33 -12.22
N GLN A 166 5.65 -8.18 -12.11
CA GLN A 166 5.88 -6.98 -12.90
C GLN A 166 6.65 -5.87 -12.14
N SER A 167 7.08 -6.13 -10.90
CA SER A 167 7.74 -5.12 -10.06
C SER A 167 9.18 -4.83 -10.53
N MET A 168 9.62 -3.59 -10.34
CA MET A 168 10.97 -3.16 -10.73
C MET A 168 12.00 -3.55 -9.66
N GLY A 169 12.33 -4.84 -9.52
CA GLY A 169 13.43 -5.23 -8.64
C GLY A 169 13.45 -6.68 -8.19
N VAL A 170 14.54 -7.05 -7.51
CA VAL A 170 14.82 -8.44 -7.09
C VAL A 170 14.07 -8.83 -5.82
N SER A 171 13.52 -7.88 -5.06
CA SER A 171 12.72 -8.19 -3.87
C SER A 171 12.10 -6.93 -3.26
N LEU A 172 10.77 -6.83 -3.33
CA LEU A 172 9.85 -5.89 -2.64
C LEU A 172 9.18 -4.92 -3.62
N HIS A 173 7.84 -4.97 -3.62
CA HIS A 173 6.99 -3.89 -4.13
C HIS A 173 7.30 -2.61 -3.36
N GLN A 174 7.14 -1.47 -4.01
CA GLN A 174 7.34 -0.16 -3.43
C GLN A 174 6.00 0.59 -3.32
N SER A 175 5.75 1.16 -2.14
CA SER A 175 4.65 2.10 -1.92
C SER A 175 5.06 3.52 -2.27
N PHE A 176 4.25 4.19 -3.08
CA PHE A 176 4.42 5.56 -3.51
C PHE A 176 3.25 6.40 -2.99
N PHE A 177 3.50 7.19 -1.95
CA PHE A 177 2.46 7.96 -1.27
C PHE A 177 2.18 9.26 -2.01
N VAL A 178 0.93 9.45 -2.45
CA VAL A 178 0.46 10.70 -3.06
C VAL A 178 -0.07 11.63 -1.97
N GLY A 179 -0.96 11.11 -1.11
CA GLY A 179 -1.53 11.82 0.04
C GLY A 179 -0.68 11.81 1.30
N GLY A 180 0.64 11.65 1.13
CA GLY A 180 1.62 11.81 2.19
C GLY A 180 1.92 13.28 2.50
N GLY A 181 3.03 13.51 3.17
CA GLY A 181 3.54 14.83 3.52
C GLY A 181 4.95 14.70 4.07
N MET A 182 5.10 14.97 5.37
CA MET A 182 6.33 14.67 6.11
C MET A 182 6.46 13.17 6.42
N ASN A 183 5.35 12.53 6.81
CA ASN A 183 5.34 11.11 7.15
C ASN A 183 3.98 10.45 6.85
N PRO A 184 3.89 9.53 5.87
CA PRO A 184 4.98 9.12 4.97
C PRO A 184 5.35 10.26 4.01
N THR A 185 6.58 10.25 3.52
CA THR A 185 7.04 11.24 2.54
C THR A 185 6.24 11.10 1.24
N SER A 186 5.63 12.21 0.78
CA SER A 186 4.91 12.22 -0.50
C SER A 186 5.87 12.14 -1.68
N VAL A 187 5.47 11.48 -2.76
CA VAL A 187 6.19 11.51 -4.05
C VAL A 187 6.36 12.92 -4.60
N LEU A 188 5.46 13.84 -4.21
CA LEU A 188 5.56 15.25 -4.58
C LEU A 188 6.85 15.89 -4.02
N ALA A 189 7.37 15.42 -2.88
CA ALA A 189 8.60 15.95 -2.31
C ALA A 189 9.86 15.68 -3.18
N GLY A 190 9.74 14.84 -4.22
CA GLY A 190 10.82 14.60 -5.19
C GLY A 190 10.96 15.69 -6.26
N PHE A 191 10.01 16.63 -6.36
CA PHE A 191 10.02 17.70 -7.36
C PHE A 191 10.50 19.03 -6.77
N ASP A 192 11.02 19.90 -7.64
CA ASP A 192 11.37 21.28 -7.29
C ASP A 192 10.13 22.06 -6.83
N SER A 193 10.27 22.83 -5.74
CA SER A 193 9.14 23.53 -5.12
C SER A 193 8.54 24.60 -6.02
N ASN A 194 9.35 25.30 -6.84
CA ASN A 194 8.84 26.30 -7.77
C ASN A 194 8.05 25.63 -8.91
N THR A 195 8.51 24.47 -9.36
CA THR A 195 7.81 23.65 -10.37
C THR A 195 6.45 23.18 -9.85
N LEU A 196 6.38 22.68 -8.61
CA LEU A 196 5.12 22.28 -7.98
C LEU A 196 4.19 23.47 -7.75
N ALA A 197 4.72 24.58 -7.22
CA ALA A 197 3.93 25.80 -7.00
C ALA A 197 3.32 26.32 -8.30
N ALA A 198 4.10 26.31 -9.39
CA ALA A 198 3.62 26.66 -10.72
C ALA A 198 2.59 25.65 -11.26
N ALA A 199 2.83 24.35 -11.09
CA ALA A 199 1.94 23.29 -11.59
C ALA A 199 0.58 23.28 -10.87
N PHE A 200 0.57 23.46 -9.55
CA PHE A 200 -0.65 23.57 -8.75
C PHE A 200 -1.26 24.97 -8.77
N ASN A 201 -0.55 25.96 -9.31
CA ASN A 201 -0.94 27.37 -9.30
C ASN A 201 -1.24 27.89 -7.88
N VAL A 202 -0.29 27.67 -6.96
CA VAL A 202 -0.36 28.06 -5.53
C VAL A 202 0.91 28.80 -5.11
N THR A 203 0.89 29.51 -3.98
CA THR A 203 2.12 30.14 -3.45
C THR A 203 3.06 29.11 -2.82
N ALA A 204 4.33 29.47 -2.66
CA ALA A 204 5.31 28.61 -2.01
C ALA A 204 4.92 28.30 -0.55
N GLU A 205 4.35 29.28 0.16
CA GLU A 205 3.88 29.13 1.54
C GLU A 205 2.67 28.19 1.63
N GLU A 206 1.75 28.27 0.67
CA GLU A 206 0.62 27.35 0.58
C GLU A 206 1.07 25.91 0.31
N LEU A 207 2.01 25.74 -0.63
CA LEU A 207 2.60 24.44 -0.94
C LEU A 207 3.33 23.87 0.28
N GLU A 208 4.15 24.66 0.97
CA GLU A 208 4.88 24.23 2.16
C GLU A 208 3.92 23.79 3.28
N ARG A 209 2.84 24.55 3.50
CA ARG A 209 1.78 24.21 4.45
C ARG A 209 1.10 22.89 4.09
N MET A 210 0.78 22.70 2.81
CA MET A 210 0.18 21.46 2.30
C MET A 210 1.11 20.26 2.55
N MET A 211 2.39 20.37 2.17
CA MET A 211 3.36 19.28 2.31
C MET A 211 3.66 18.92 3.77
N ARG A 212 3.52 19.87 4.70
CA ARG A 212 3.68 19.62 6.15
C ARG A 212 2.41 19.16 6.87
N SER A 213 1.25 19.26 6.23
CA SER A 213 -0.04 18.96 6.87
C SER A 213 -0.21 17.51 7.30
N GLN A 214 0.52 16.57 6.68
CA GLN A 214 0.42 15.14 6.95
C GLN A 214 1.73 14.59 7.54
N SER A 215 1.65 14.12 8.79
CA SER A 215 2.75 13.46 9.51
C SER A 215 2.31 12.23 10.31
N GLY A 216 1.04 11.81 10.19
CA GLY A 216 0.43 10.75 10.99
C GLY A 216 0.76 9.33 10.56
N GLY A 217 1.55 9.13 9.51
CA GLY A 217 1.90 7.82 8.98
C GLY A 217 0.93 7.29 7.92
N ALA A 218 1.16 6.05 7.47
CA ALA A 218 0.46 5.47 6.32
C ALA A 218 -1.00 5.09 6.60
N ILE A 219 -1.36 4.92 7.87
CA ILE A 219 -2.75 4.74 8.33
C ILE A 219 -3.03 5.79 9.39
N VAL A 220 -4.13 6.52 9.26
CA VAL A 220 -4.46 7.63 10.14
C VAL A 220 -5.94 7.63 10.52
N TYR A 221 -6.27 8.08 11.73
CA TYR A 221 -7.67 8.31 12.10
C TYR A 221 -8.28 9.41 11.23
N MET A 222 -9.49 9.21 10.74
CA MET A 222 -10.28 10.27 10.16
C MET A 222 -10.70 11.23 11.26
N ARG A 223 -10.31 12.50 11.13
CA ARG A 223 -10.83 13.56 12.00
C ARG A 223 -12.32 13.68 11.67
N GLY A 224 -13.18 13.52 12.67
CA GLY A 224 -14.62 13.40 12.45
C GLY A 224 -15.18 14.61 11.68
N GLU A 225 -16.20 14.36 10.86
CA GLU A 225 -17.23 15.37 10.63
C GLU A 225 -17.94 15.55 11.97
N SER A 226 -17.42 16.43 12.83
CA SER A 226 -18.14 16.85 14.03
C SER A 226 -19.44 17.48 13.57
N THR A 227 -20.55 16.75 13.77
CA THR A 227 -21.92 17.25 13.58
C THR A 227 -22.36 18.08 14.79
N GLU A 228 -21.42 18.80 15.39
CA GLU A 228 -21.73 19.90 16.29
C GLU A 228 -21.60 21.15 15.44
N ARG A 229 -22.74 21.82 15.22
CA ARG A 229 -22.79 23.12 14.57
C ARG A 229 -21.75 24.01 15.28
N PRO A 230 -20.79 24.61 14.56
CA PRO A 230 -20.08 25.72 15.16
C PRO A 230 -21.12 26.81 15.40
N ASP A 231 -21.30 27.18 16.66
CA ASP A 231 -21.93 28.44 16.99
C ASP A 231 -21.21 29.52 16.18
N ILE A 232 -21.98 30.24 15.39
CA ILE A 232 -21.55 31.37 14.58
C ILE A 232 -21.07 32.42 15.57
N ASP A 233 -19.75 32.56 15.74
CA ASP A 233 -19.02 33.78 16.12
C ASP A 233 -17.53 33.46 16.40
N ASP A 234 -16.81 32.89 15.42
CA ASP A 234 -15.34 32.94 15.42
C ASP A 234 -14.86 33.25 13.99
N ASP A 235 -14.54 34.52 13.75
CA ASP A 235 -14.06 35.10 12.49
C ASP A 235 -12.60 34.70 12.18
N ASN A 236 -12.19 33.52 12.64
CA ASN A 236 -10.87 32.94 12.40
C ASN A 236 -11.04 31.52 11.87
N ASP A 237 -11.65 31.38 10.68
CA ASP A 237 -11.69 30.12 9.93
C ASP A 237 -10.28 29.81 9.40
N ASP A 238 -9.43 29.35 10.31
CA ASP A 238 -8.06 28.91 10.09
C ASP A 238 -8.06 27.66 9.18
N GLY A 239 -8.24 27.86 7.87
CA GLY A 239 -7.69 27.03 6.79
C GLY A 239 -7.59 25.52 7.03
N ALA A 240 -8.56 24.91 7.71
CA ALA A 240 -8.45 23.56 8.22
C ALA A 240 -8.76 22.59 7.07
N TRP A 241 -7.71 22.08 6.45
CA TRP A 241 -7.79 21.03 5.45
C TRP A 241 -8.37 19.76 6.09
N THR A 242 -9.58 19.36 5.70
CA THR A 242 -10.12 18.05 6.06
C THR A 242 -9.51 16.98 5.15
N LYS A 243 -9.41 15.74 5.63
CA LYS A 243 -8.86 14.63 4.82
C LYS A 243 -9.70 14.36 3.57
N GLN A 244 -11.00 14.60 3.61
CA GLN A 244 -11.86 14.62 2.41
C GLN A 244 -11.45 15.71 1.42
N LYS A 245 -11.21 16.95 1.86
CA LYS A 245 -10.70 18.01 0.96
C LYS A 245 -9.37 17.62 0.33
N LEU A 246 -8.47 16.97 1.07
CA LEU A 246 -7.20 16.47 0.53
C LEU A 246 -7.42 15.35 -0.50
N VAL A 247 -8.33 14.40 -0.24
CA VAL A 247 -8.69 13.33 -1.18
C VAL A 247 -9.35 13.91 -2.43
N ASP A 248 -10.31 14.83 -2.28
CA ASP A 248 -11.01 15.52 -3.37
C ASP A 248 -10.06 16.42 -4.17
N TYR A 249 -9.01 16.97 -3.53
CA TYR A 249 -7.98 17.77 -4.21
C TYR A 249 -6.98 16.87 -4.96
N LEU A 250 -6.50 15.79 -4.34
CA LEU A 250 -5.48 14.90 -4.91
C LEU A 250 -6.00 13.94 -5.97
N LEU A 251 -7.27 13.53 -5.87
CA LEU A 251 -7.92 12.63 -6.83
C LEU A 251 -8.84 13.40 -7.80
N GLY A 252 -8.85 14.73 -7.70
CA GLY A 252 -9.75 15.63 -8.42
C GLY A 252 -11.16 15.65 -7.85
N LYS A 253 -11.87 16.77 -8.05
CA LYS A 253 -13.33 16.81 -7.91
C LYS A 253 -13.91 15.89 -8.97
N VAL A 254 -14.00 14.61 -8.68
CA VAL A 254 -14.65 13.66 -9.59
C VAL A 254 -16.13 13.97 -9.52
N ASP A 255 -16.62 14.68 -10.54
CA ASP A 255 -18.04 14.84 -10.80
C ASP A 255 -18.65 13.43 -10.84
N ARG A 256 -19.35 13.04 -9.77
CA ARG A 256 -20.06 11.73 -9.67
C ARG A 256 -21.09 11.48 -10.78
N LYS A 257 -21.28 12.44 -11.69
CA LYS A 257 -22.25 12.41 -12.78
C LYS A 257 -21.55 12.55 -14.13
N LYS A 258 -20.95 11.46 -14.62
CA LYS A 258 -20.80 11.19 -16.07
C LYS A 258 -20.36 9.74 -16.29
N ALA A 259 -21.27 8.80 -16.07
CA ALA A 259 -21.16 7.50 -16.73
C ALA A 259 -21.51 7.69 -18.22
N GLY A 260 -20.56 8.21 -19.00
CA GLY A 260 -20.71 8.38 -20.44
C GLY A 260 -20.11 7.20 -21.18
N ASN A 261 -20.96 6.37 -21.82
CA ASN A 261 -20.73 5.48 -22.97
C ASN A 261 -19.37 4.77 -23.22
N GLY A 262 -18.49 4.68 -22.23
CA GLY A 262 -17.43 3.69 -22.10
C GLY A 262 -17.90 2.60 -21.13
N GLU A 263 -17.26 1.43 -21.21
CA GLU A 263 -17.48 0.26 -20.35
C GLU A 263 -18.04 0.63 -18.97
N HIS A 264 -19.27 0.19 -18.68
CA HIS A 264 -20.02 0.60 -17.49
C HIS A 264 -19.10 0.56 -16.28
N VAL A 265 -18.93 1.69 -15.58
CA VAL A 265 -18.25 1.72 -14.27
C VAL A 265 -18.89 0.70 -13.31
N GLY A 266 -20.13 0.27 -13.55
CA GLY A 266 -20.79 -0.85 -12.85
C GLY A 266 -20.23 -2.26 -13.12
N ALA A 267 -19.37 -2.46 -14.11
CA ALA A 267 -18.75 -3.76 -14.42
C ALA A 267 -17.59 -4.11 -13.46
N LEU A 268 -16.96 -3.10 -12.85
CA LEU A 268 -15.93 -3.26 -11.82
C LEU A 268 -16.58 -3.53 -10.47
N HIS A 269 -17.22 -4.69 -10.31
CA HIS A 269 -17.79 -5.12 -9.03
C HIS A 269 -16.71 -5.80 -8.18
N SER A 270 -16.89 -5.83 -6.86
CA SER A 270 -16.19 -6.81 -6.01
C SER A 270 -16.89 -8.16 -6.12
N TYR A 271 -16.15 -9.25 -5.97
CA TYR A 271 -16.71 -10.60 -5.93
C TYR A 271 -16.74 -11.12 -4.50
N ASN A 272 -17.91 -11.52 -3.98
CA ASN A 272 -17.98 -12.11 -2.64
C ASN A 272 -17.87 -13.64 -2.70
N LEU A 273 -16.86 -14.20 -2.03
CA LEU A 273 -16.62 -15.65 -1.99
C LEU A 273 -17.71 -16.46 -1.26
N TYR A 274 -18.61 -15.78 -0.54
CA TYR A 274 -19.66 -16.41 0.27
C TYR A 274 -21.08 -16.24 -0.30
N ASP A 275 -21.23 -15.48 -1.40
CA ASP A 275 -22.55 -15.25 -2.01
C ASP A 275 -23.03 -16.45 -2.85
N ASN A 276 -22.09 -17.21 -3.43
CA ASN A 276 -22.37 -18.36 -4.28
C ASN A 276 -22.25 -19.69 -3.52
N GLU A 277 -22.86 -20.74 -4.08
CA GLU A 277 -22.70 -22.09 -3.54
C GLU A 277 -21.22 -22.51 -3.59
N PRO A 278 -20.70 -23.21 -2.56
CA PRO A 278 -19.33 -23.67 -2.59
C PRO A 278 -19.10 -24.64 -3.73
N SER A 279 -17.93 -24.54 -4.36
CA SER A 279 -17.46 -25.46 -5.40
C SER A 279 -17.44 -26.92 -4.92
N TYR A 280 -17.25 -27.15 -3.63
CA TYR A 280 -17.38 -28.46 -3.00
C TYR A 280 -17.83 -28.35 -1.54
N ARG A 281 -18.64 -29.31 -1.07
CA ARG A 281 -19.13 -29.39 0.31
C ARG A 281 -19.33 -30.83 0.73
N ASN A 282 -18.94 -31.16 1.96
CA ASN A 282 -19.29 -32.41 2.64
C ASN A 282 -19.57 -32.16 4.13
N SER A 283 -19.77 -33.23 4.91
CA SER A 283 -20.03 -33.14 6.36
C SER A 283 -18.87 -32.59 7.19
N PHE A 284 -17.68 -32.45 6.60
CA PHE A 284 -16.46 -32.01 7.29
C PHE A 284 -16.01 -30.61 6.88
N GLY A 285 -16.69 -29.98 5.92
CA GLY A 285 -16.31 -28.67 5.46
C GLY A 285 -16.80 -28.34 4.06
N TRP A 286 -16.31 -27.21 3.55
CA TRP A 286 -16.61 -26.72 2.22
C TRP A 286 -15.46 -25.89 1.67
N THR A 287 -15.45 -25.73 0.36
CA THR A 287 -14.43 -24.99 -0.36
C THR A 287 -15.05 -24.17 -1.48
N THR A 288 -14.55 -22.96 -1.67
CA THR A 288 -14.91 -22.09 -2.80
C THR A 288 -13.63 -21.64 -3.49
N ALA A 289 -13.57 -21.82 -4.81
CA ALA A 289 -12.50 -21.30 -5.67
C ALA A 289 -13.11 -20.33 -6.68
N ILE A 290 -12.38 -19.26 -6.99
CA ILE A 290 -12.66 -18.38 -8.13
C ILE A 290 -11.39 -18.10 -8.92
N ASP A 291 -11.56 -17.88 -10.22
CA ASP A 291 -10.50 -17.49 -11.14
C ASP A 291 -10.94 -16.38 -12.11
N GLU A 292 -10.20 -16.22 -13.21
CA GLU A 292 -10.44 -15.20 -14.23
C GLU A 292 -11.76 -15.35 -15.00
N ASP A 293 -12.35 -16.55 -15.02
CA ASP A 293 -13.63 -16.80 -15.69
C ASP A 293 -14.80 -16.43 -14.77
N ASP A 294 -14.66 -16.63 -13.45
CA ASP A 294 -15.64 -16.21 -12.45
C ASP A 294 -15.56 -14.70 -12.16
N TYR A 295 -14.35 -14.15 -12.15
CA TYR A 295 -14.08 -12.75 -11.80
C TYR A 295 -13.00 -12.17 -12.71
N SER A 296 -13.43 -11.55 -13.81
CA SER A 296 -12.56 -11.04 -14.88
C SER A 296 -11.40 -10.13 -14.44
N PRO A 297 -11.48 -9.32 -13.35
CA PRO A 297 -10.32 -8.57 -12.86
C PRO A 297 -9.13 -9.44 -12.42
N LEU A 298 -9.33 -10.74 -12.10
CA LEU A 298 -8.23 -11.66 -11.77
C LEU A 298 -7.37 -12.03 -12.99
N ARG A 299 -7.87 -11.82 -14.21
CA ARG A 299 -7.11 -12.07 -15.44
C ARG A 299 -5.80 -11.28 -15.49
N SER A 300 -5.78 -10.08 -14.91
CA SER A 300 -4.58 -9.22 -14.90
C SER A 300 -3.50 -9.67 -13.92
N THR A 301 -3.84 -10.53 -12.95
CA THR A 301 -2.93 -11.02 -11.91
C THR A 301 -2.46 -12.44 -12.19
N GLY A 302 -3.23 -13.23 -12.97
CA GLY A 302 -2.98 -14.66 -13.13
C GLY A 302 -3.13 -15.46 -11.82
N VAL A 303 -3.88 -14.92 -10.86
CA VAL A 303 -4.09 -15.49 -9.52
C VAL A 303 -5.55 -15.90 -9.34
N GLY A 304 -5.77 -17.14 -8.89
CA GLY A 304 -7.06 -17.57 -8.36
C GLY A 304 -7.16 -17.36 -6.85
N VAL A 305 -8.39 -17.16 -6.33
CA VAL A 305 -8.64 -17.03 -4.90
C VAL A 305 -9.42 -18.25 -4.40
N TYR A 306 -8.93 -18.86 -3.31
CA TYR A 306 -9.49 -20.08 -2.78
C TYR A 306 -9.68 -20.00 -1.27
N VAL A 307 -10.86 -20.37 -0.79
CA VAL A 307 -11.20 -20.45 0.62
C VAL A 307 -11.58 -21.88 1.00
N VAL A 308 -11.01 -22.34 2.10
CA VAL A 308 -11.34 -23.62 2.74
C VAL A 308 -11.91 -23.36 4.11
N ASN A 309 -13.04 -23.98 4.40
CA ASN A 309 -13.59 -24.05 5.74
C ASN A 309 -13.65 -25.52 6.18
N LEU A 310 -12.89 -25.87 7.21
CA LEU A 310 -12.88 -27.20 7.82
C LEU A 310 -13.60 -27.15 9.16
N THR A 311 -14.54 -28.07 9.36
CA THR A 311 -15.25 -28.21 10.63
C THR A 311 -14.36 -28.99 11.60
N ALA A 312 -14.26 -28.51 12.85
CA ALA A 312 -13.54 -29.22 13.89
C ALA A 312 -14.20 -30.57 14.17
N VAL A 313 -13.44 -31.66 14.04
CA VAL A 313 -13.91 -32.99 14.43
C VAL A 313 -13.63 -33.16 15.92
N SER A 314 -14.67 -33.07 16.75
CA SER A 314 -14.57 -33.45 18.15
C SER A 314 -14.37 -34.96 18.24
N ARG A 315 -13.19 -35.41 18.68
CA ARG A 315 -13.00 -36.79 19.09
C ARG A 315 -13.57 -36.93 20.48
N TYR A 316 -14.72 -37.58 20.61
CA TYR A 316 -15.12 -38.16 21.90
C TYR A 316 -14.14 -39.32 22.17
N THR A 317 -13.21 -39.12 23.09
CA THR A 317 -12.42 -40.19 23.73
C THR A 317 -13.14 -40.71 24.95
#